data_AF-A0AAV7NPK9-F1
#
_entry.id   AF-A0AAV7NPK9-F1
#
_cell.length_a   1.000
_cell.length_b   1.000
_cell.length_c   1.000
_cell.angle_alpha   90.00
_cell.angle_beta   90.00
_cell.angle_gamma   90.00
#
_symmetry.space_group_name_H-M   'P 1'
#
loop_
_entity.id
_entity.type
_entity.pdbx_description
1 polymer ?
#
loop_
_entity_poly.entity_id
_entity_poly.type
_entity_poly.pdbx_seq_one_letter_code
_entity_poly.pdbx_strand_id
1 'polypeptide(L)'
;MATLDELVKAITQLQSEVVSSNDLTNSLAERVSQLQDKVEKKEQSPTGVSWPANFNRLVAETSWSEEKQAALFYKGLKEELKDILAQIDPQPTDCQELINLVLRLDHRLTERKGTRKKTEKYSWRVHNNRDSRTPKERTPEPMEIGIIRRPLTKDEKDLRRKKWQCLYCGRKGNFVKDCSIKPKNKQGPVQKVAANASVESEN
;
A
#
# COMPACT_ATOMS: atom_id res chain seq x y z
N MET A 1 11.32 48.66 -58.93
CA MET A 1 10.50 47.46 -59.21
C MET A 1 11.31 46.28 -58.73
N ALA A 2 10.88 45.56 -57.70
CA ALA A 2 11.56 44.32 -57.29
C ALA A 2 11.56 43.37 -58.49
N THR A 3 12.71 42.77 -58.78
CA THR A 3 12.82 41.83 -59.90
C THR A 3 12.04 40.55 -59.58
N LEU A 4 11.53 39.86 -60.60
CA LEU A 4 10.85 38.57 -60.41
C LEU A 4 11.69 37.59 -59.59
N ASP A 5 13.01 37.61 -59.77
CA ASP A 5 13.95 36.76 -59.02
C ASP A 5 14.03 37.10 -57.52
N GLU A 6 13.92 38.38 -57.15
CA GLU A 6 13.86 38.80 -55.74
C GLU A 6 12.57 38.36 -55.07
N LEU A 7 11.44 38.43 -55.79
CA LEU A 7 10.14 37.96 -55.28
C LEU A 7 10.10 36.44 -55.14
N VAL A 8 10.68 35.69 -56.09
CA VAL A 8 10.77 34.22 -56.01
C VAL A 8 11.69 33.79 -54.85
N LYS A 9 12.81 34.50 -54.61
CA LYS A 9 13.66 34.26 -53.42
C LYS A 9 12.92 34.54 -52.11
N ALA A 10 12.17 35.63 -52.03
CA ALA A 10 11.39 35.95 -50.84
C ALA A 10 10.29 34.90 -50.56
N ILE A 11 9.59 34.44 -51.60
CA ILE A 11 8.54 33.42 -51.47
C ILE A 11 9.13 32.08 -51.01
N THR A 12 10.25 31.66 -51.61
CA THR A 12 10.92 30.40 -51.24
C THR A 12 11.49 30.44 -49.81
N GLN A 13 11.94 31.61 -49.35
CA GLN A 13 12.39 31.81 -47.97
C GLN A 13 11.23 31.80 -46.97
N LEU A 14 10.09 32.42 -47.30
CA LEU A 14 8.89 32.33 -46.46
C LEU A 14 8.33 30.89 -46.42
N GLN A 15 8.39 30.16 -47.54
CA GLN A 15 7.97 28.75 -47.57
C GLN A 15 8.84 27.87 -46.67
N SER A 16 10.16 28.08 -46.62
CA SER A 16 11.05 27.29 -45.76
C SER A 16 10.85 27.61 -44.27
N GLU A 17 10.59 28.87 -43.92
CA GLU A 17 10.26 29.29 -42.55
C GLU A 17 8.93 28.70 -42.06
N VAL A 18 7.91 28.63 -42.92
CA VAL A 18 6.62 28.01 -42.61
C VAL A 18 6.76 26.50 -42.42
N VAL A 19 7.54 25.81 -43.26
CA VAL A 19 7.82 24.37 -43.10
C VAL A 19 8.57 24.10 -41.80
N SER A 20 9.60 24.88 -41.47
CA SER A 20 10.33 24.74 -40.20
C SER A 20 9.45 24.98 -38.98
N SER A 21 8.54 25.96 -39.05
CA SER A 21 7.56 26.22 -37.99
C SER A 21 6.55 25.07 -37.83
N ASN A 22 6.12 24.46 -38.93
CA ASN A 22 5.26 23.27 -38.91
C ASN A 22 5.99 22.04 -38.37
N ASP A 23 7.27 21.84 -38.70
CA ASP A 23 8.06 20.71 -38.17
C ASP A 23 8.31 20.85 -36.66
N LEU A 24 8.54 22.07 -36.17
CA LEU A 24 8.67 22.35 -34.74
C LEU A 24 7.36 22.10 -33.99
N THR A 25 6.23 22.53 -34.56
CA THR A 25 4.90 22.30 -33.95
C THR A 25 4.49 20.84 -34.00
N ASN A 26 4.78 20.11 -35.07
CA ASN A 26 4.58 18.66 -35.18
C ASN A 26 5.48 17.91 -34.19
N SER A 27 6.75 18.31 -34.03
CA SER A 27 7.67 17.71 -33.06
C SER A 27 7.22 17.94 -31.61
N LEU A 28 6.70 19.13 -31.29
CA LEU A 28 6.12 19.43 -29.98
C LEU A 28 4.82 18.63 -29.75
N ALA A 29 3.96 18.53 -30.75
CA ALA A 29 2.72 17.73 -30.67
C ALA A 29 3.02 16.24 -30.46
N GLU A 30 4.04 15.71 -31.15
CA GLU A 30 4.46 14.31 -31.00
C GLU A 30 5.12 14.06 -29.65
N ARG A 31 5.94 15.00 -29.14
CA ARG A 31 6.47 14.93 -27.77
C ARG A 31 5.34 14.97 -26.73
N VAL A 32 4.37 15.87 -26.89
CA VAL A 32 3.16 15.95 -26.04
C VAL A 32 2.40 14.62 -26.06
N SER A 33 2.20 14.02 -27.23
CA SER A 33 1.54 12.71 -27.37
C SER A 33 2.35 11.59 -26.72
N GLN A 34 3.67 11.59 -26.86
CA GLN A 34 4.55 10.60 -26.21
C GLN A 34 4.58 10.78 -24.69
N LEU A 35 4.44 12.00 -24.18
CA LEU A 35 4.29 12.28 -22.76
C LEU A 35 2.93 11.78 -22.25
N GLN A 36 1.86 11.97 -23.00
CA GLN A 36 0.53 11.41 -22.70
C GLN A 36 0.55 9.88 -22.68
N ASP A 37 1.20 9.26 -23.67
CA ASP A 37 1.37 7.80 -23.73
C ASP A 37 2.18 7.27 -22.55
N LYS A 38 3.18 8.04 -22.08
CA LYS A 38 3.98 7.70 -20.88
C LYS A 38 3.19 7.84 -19.59
N VAL A 39 2.31 8.84 -19.50
CA VAL A 39 1.33 8.98 -18.40
C VAL A 39 0.42 7.74 -18.41
N GLU A 40 -0.29 7.49 -19.51
CA GLU A 40 -1.25 6.38 -19.59
C GLU A 40 -0.61 4.98 -19.45
N LYS A 41 0.63 4.75 -19.91
CA LYS A 41 1.32 3.45 -19.78
C LYS A 41 2.05 3.22 -18.45
N LYS A 42 2.29 4.24 -17.60
CA LYS A 42 3.11 4.08 -16.38
C LYS A 42 2.44 4.59 -15.10
N GLU A 43 1.20 4.22 -14.80
CA GLU A 43 0.53 4.82 -13.63
C GLU A 43 0.05 3.84 -12.59
N GLN A 44 1.03 3.21 -11.95
CA GLN A 44 1.04 3.15 -10.50
C GLN A 44 2.42 3.63 -10.02
N SER A 45 2.62 4.95 -9.88
CA SER A 45 3.75 5.43 -9.07
C SER A 45 3.64 4.76 -7.69
N PRO A 46 4.67 4.09 -7.15
CA PRO A 46 4.57 3.36 -5.89
C PRO A 46 4.21 4.28 -4.70
N THR A 47 4.38 5.60 -4.84
CA THR A 47 4.20 6.58 -3.76
C THR A 47 3.47 7.82 -4.28
N GLY A 48 2.39 8.27 -3.63
CA GLY A 48 1.58 9.39 -4.11
C GLY A 48 2.30 10.74 -4.09
N VAL A 49 3.37 10.88 -3.28
CA VAL A 49 4.22 12.09 -3.23
C VAL A 49 5.07 12.29 -4.50
N SER A 50 5.49 11.21 -5.18
CA SER A 50 6.35 11.34 -6.38
C SER A 50 5.58 11.76 -7.62
N TRP A 51 4.26 11.53 -7.65
CA TRP A 51 3.43 11.76 -8.81
C TRP A 51 3.29 13.26 -9.15
N PRO A 52 2.93 14.15 -8.19
CA PRO A 52 2.87 15.60 -8.45
C PRO A 52 4.16 16.21 -8.97
N ALA A 53 5.33 15.78 -8.48
CA ALA A 53 6.61 16.31 -8.93
C ALA A 53 6.91 15.94 -10.40
N ASN A 54 6.62 14.69 -10.78
CA ASN A 54 6.76 14.25 -12.17
C ASN A 54 5.77 14.97 -13.08
N PHE A 55 4.51 15.12 -12.62
CA PHE A 55 3.49 15.82 -13.37
C PHE A 55 3.83 17.31 -13.60
N ASN A 56 4.31 18.02 -12.58
CA ASN A 56 4.71 19.42 -12.71
C ASN A 56 5.85 19.62 -13.71
N ARG A 57 6.79 18.66 -13.79
CA ARG A 57 7.84 18.68 -14.82
C ARG A 57 7.26 18.56 -16.23
N LEU A 58 6.24 17.71 -16.41
CA LEU A 58 5.55 17.55 -17.70
C LEU A 58 4.72 18.78 -18.07
N VAL A 59 4.05 19.38 -17.10
CA VAL A 59 3.30 20.64 -17.31
C VAL A 59 4.25 21.80 -17.66
N ALA A 60 5.43 21.88 -17.05
CA ALA A 60 6.39 22.94 -17.37
C ALA A 60 6.87 22.89 -18.84
N GLU A 61 6.89 21.71 -19.45
CA GLU A 61 7.29 21.52 -20.85
C GLU A 61 6.11 21.67 -21.83
N THR A 62 4.88 21.84 -21.34
CA THR A 62 3.66 21.80 -22.18
C THR A 62 2.71 22.96 -21.90
N SER A 63 2.19 23.60 -22.94
CA SER A 63 1.21 24.70 -22.84
C SER A 63 -0.24 24.20 -22.73
N TRP A 64 -0.51 23.19 -21.91
CA TRP A 64 -1.86 22.62 -21.78
C TRP A 64 -2.81 23.57 -21.05
N SER A 65 -4.09 23.54 -21.44
CA SER A 65 -5.18 24.20 -20.70
C SER A 65 -5.38 23.54 -19.32
N GLU A 66 -5.74 24.33 -18.32
CA GLU A 66 -5.95 23.89 -16.93
C GLU A 66 -6.92 22.70 -16.81
N GLU A 67 -7.99 22.67 -17.61
CA GLU A 67 -8.95 21.54 -17.66
C GLU A 67 -8.28 20.23 -18.10
N LYS A 68 -7.40 20.31 -19.11
CA LYS A 68 -6.65 19.14 -19.59
C LYS A 68 -5.60 18.70 -18.59
N GLN A 69 -4.96 19.64 -17.90
CA GLN A 69 -4.01 19.32 -16.83
C GLN A 69 -4.69 18.56 -15.70
N ALA A 70 -5.84 19.03 -15.22
CA ALA A 70 -6.60 18.35 -14.17
C ALA A 70 -7.05 16.95 -14.59
N ALA A 71 -7.55 16.78 -15.82
CA ALA A 71 -7.97 15.48 -16.34
C ALA A 71 -6.80 14.48 -16.48
N LEU A 72 -5.65 14.93 -16.98
CA LEU A 72 -4.45 14.09 -17.09
C LEU A 72 -3.87 13.76 -15.73
N PHE A 73 -3.86 14.72 -14.80
CA PHE A 73 -3.44 14.47 -13.43
C PHE A 73 -4.34 13.43 -12.76
N TYR A 74 -5.66 13.48 -12.99
CA TYR A 74 -6.61 12.50 -12.46
C TYR A 74 -6.37 11.11 -13.04
N LYS A 75 -6.13 10.98 -14.35
CA LYS A 75 -5.73 9.71 -14.98
C LYS A 75 -4.46 9.12 -14.34
N GLY A 76 -3.53 10.02 -14.01
CA GLY A 76 -2.32 9.87 -13.18
C GLY A 76 -2.40 9.05 -11.90
N LEU A 77 -3.55 9.10 -11.25
CA LEU A 77 -3.67 8.73 -9.85
C LEU A 77 -3.84 7.22 -9.67
N LYS A 78 -3.36 6.74 -8.52
CA LYS A 78 -3.67 5.40 -8.03
C LYS A 78 -5.18 5.23 -7.89
N GLU A 79 -5.67 4.03 -8.15
CA GLU A 79 -7.08 3.66 -8.03
C GLU A 79 -7.61 3.94 -6.61
N GLU A 80 -6.85 3.59 -5.55
CA GLU A 80 -7.23 3.91 -4.17
C GLU A 80 -7.49 5.41 -3.91
N LEU A 81 -6.78 6.29 -4.61
CA LEU A 81 -6.96 7.74 -4.48
C LEU A 81 -8.14 8.23 -5.33
N LYS A 82 -8.34 7.66 -6.52
CA LYS A 82 -9.51 7.93 -7.38
C LYS A 82 -10.81 7.56 -6.66
N ASP A 83 -10.86 6.41 -6.00
CA ASP A 83 -12.04 5.96 -5.24
C ASP A 83 -12.43 6.94 -4.12
N ILE A 84 -11.44 7.52 -3.44
CA ILE A 84 -11.69 8.49 -2.37
C ILE A 84 -12.11 9.84 -2.96
N LEU A 85 -11.48 10.25 -4.06
CA LEU A 85 -11.86 11.49 -4.76
C LEU A 85 -13.28 11.42 -5.31
N ALA A 86 -13.74 10.26 -5.76
CA ALA A 86 -15.11 10.04 -6.22
C ALA A 86 -16.16 10.21 -5.10
N GLN A 87 -15.75 10.26 -3.82
CA GLN A 87 -16.63 10.48 -2.67
C GLN A 87 -16.63 11.95 -2.20
N ILE A 88 -15.84 12.83 -2.84
CA ILE A 88 -15.72 14.24 -2.43
C ILE A 88 -16.49 15.11 -3.42
N ASP A 89 -17.53 15.78 -2.91
CA ASP A 89 -18.35 16.74 -3.64
C ASP A 89 -18.26 18.14 -3.00
N PRO A 90 -18.03 19.22 -3.78
CA PRO A 90 -17.76 19.23 -5.23
C PRO A 90 -16.33 18.75 -5.56
N GLN A 91 -16.19 18.12 -6.73
CA GLN A 91 -14.88 17.72 -7.24
C GLN A 91 -14.05 18.96 -7.60
N PRO A 92 -12.79 19.06 -7.15
CA PRO A 92 -11.94 20.20 -7.51
C PRO A 92 -11.64 20.18 -9.01
N THR A 93 -11.99 21.27 -9.68
CA THR A 93 -11.71 21.50 -11.11
C THR A 93 -10.32 22.07 -11.34
N ASP A 94 -9.75 22.76 -10.33
CA ASP A 94 -8.39 23.28 -10.40
C ASP A 94 -7.35 22.19 -10.17
N CYS A 95 -6.31 22.20 -11.00
CA CYS A 95 -5.23 21.24 -10.94
C CYS A 95 -4.40 21.40 -9.65
N GLN A 96 -4.16 22.62 -9.18
CA GLN A 96 -3.38 22.85 -7.95
C GLN A 96 -4.16 22.40 -6.70
N GLU A 97 -5.45 22.71 -6.63
CA GLU A 97 -6.33 22.18 -5.58
C GLU A 97 -6.36 20.65 -5.56
N LEU A 98 -6.47 20.02 -6.73
CA LEU A 98 -6.46 18.56 -6.87
C LEU A 98 -5.14 17.95 -6.38
N ILE A 99 -3.99 18.55 -6.72
CA ILE A 99 -2.66 18.12 -6.22
C ILE A 99 -2.60 18.19 -4.69
N ASN A 100 -3.01 19.31 -4.11
CA ASN A 100 -2.99 19.51 -2.65
C ASN A 100 -3.93 18.56 -1.92
N LEU A 101 -5.09 18.26 -2.50
CA LEU A 101 -6.04 17.29 -1.96
C LEU A 101 -5.45 15.88 -1.98
N VAL A 102 -4.89 15.47 -3.12
CA VAL A 102 -4.26 14.16 -3.30
C VAL A 102 -3.10 13.95 -2.31
N LEU A 103 -2.22 14.95 -2.14
CA LEU A 103 -1.12 14.86 -1.18
C LEU A 103 -1.61 14.63 0.26
N ARG A 104 -2.67 15.33 0.67
CA ARG A 104 -3.27 15.15 2.00
C ARG A 104 -3.88 13.75 2.16
N LEU A 105 -4.53 13.24 1.12
CA LEU A 105 -5.11 11.89 1.14
C LEU A 105 -4.02 10.80 1.17
N ASP A 106 -2.96 10.94 0.38
CA ASP A 106 -1.84 9.98 0.36
C ASP A 106 -1.14 9.91 1.72
N HIS A 107 -0.94 11.06 2.37
CA HIS A 107 -0.40 11.10 3.73
C HIS A 107 -1.29 10.33 4.72
N ARG A 108 -2.59 10.62 4.72
CA ARG A 108 -3.57 9.93 5.59
C ARG A 108 -3.65 8.43 5.30
N LEU A 109 -3.61 8.02 4.04
CA LEU A 109 -3.59 6.61 3.64
C LEU A 109 -2.33 5.91 4.14
N THR A 110 -1.18 6.57 4.02
CA THR A 110 0.12 6.05 4.47
C THR A 110 0.16 5.89 5.98
N GLU A 111 -0.30 6.90 6.73
CA GLU A 111 -0.46 6.84 8.20
C GLU A 111 -1.37 5.68 8.62
N ARG A 112 -2.51 5.50 7.93
CA ARG A 112 -3.45 4.41 8.20
C ARG A 112 -2.84 3.04 7.90
N LYS A 113 -2.07 2.90 6.82
CA LYS A 113 -1.34 1.66 6.49
C LYS A 113 -0.26 1.36 7.54
N GLY A 114 0.43 2.38 8.06
CA GLY A 114 1.41 2.25 9.14
C GLY A 114 0.80 1.83 10.48
N THR A 115 -0.35 2.39 10.84
CA THR A 115 -1.09 2.03 12.08
C THR A 115 -1.69 0.63 11.96
N ARG A 116 -2.29 0.26 10.82
CA ARG A 116 -2.80 -1.11 10.58
C ARG A 116 -1.72 -2.18 10.71
N LYS A 117 -0.53 -1.98 10.13
CA LYS A 117 0.60 -2.91 10.29
C LYS A 117 1.05 -3.09 11.74
N LYS A 118 0.90 -2.06 12.58
CA LYS A 118 1.15 -2.14 14.03
C LYS A 118 0.01 -2.88 14.73
N THR A 119 -1.24 -2.48 14.53
CA THR A 119 -2.41 -3.09 15.19
C THR A 119 -2.66 -4.53 14.76
N GLU A 120 -2.35 -4.89 13.51
CA GLU A 120 -2.54 -6.24 12.99
C GLU A 120 -1.58 -7.24 13.66
N LYS A 121 -0.32 -6.83 13.90
CA LYS A 121 0.62 -7.57 14.76
C LYS A 121 0.11 -7.78 16.20
N TYR A 122 -0.76 -6.90 16.68
CA TYR A 122 -1.43 -7.06 17.98
C TYR A 122 -2.75 -7.87 17.86
N SER A 123 -3.49 -7.78 16.76
CA SER A 123 -4.80 -8.42 16.57
C SER A 123 -4.71 -9.93 16.27
N TRP A 124 -3.67 -10.39 15.57
CA TRP A 124 -3.41 -11.83 15.36
C TRP A 124 -3.14 -12.56 16.68
N ARG A 125 -2.80 -11.83 17.76
CA ARG A 125 -2.65 -12.41 19.10
C ARG A 125 -3.98 -12.56 19.86
N VAL A 126 -5.07 -11.97 19.37
CA VAL A 126 -6.36 -11.90 20.08
C VAL A 126 -7.43 -12.76 19.40
N HIS A 127 -7.33 -13.04 18.09
CA HIS A 127 -8.39 -13.73 17.34
C HIS A 127 -8.25 -15.25 17.17
N ASN A 128 -7.19 -15.91 17.66
CA ASN A 128 -7.06 -17.38 17.60
C ASN A 128 -7.93 -18.15 18.60
N ASN A 129 -9.10 -17.62 19.00
CA ASN A 129 -10.05 -18.37 19.82
C ASN A 129 -11.49 -18.19 19.32
N ARG A 130 -11.70 -18.48 18.04
CA ARG A 130 -13.04 -18.71 17.49
C ARG A 130 -13.05 -20.04 16.75
N ASP A 131 -13.21 -21.10 17.53
CA ASP A 131 -13.97 -22.25 17.06
C ASP A 131 -15.03 -22.55 18.12
N SER A 132 -16.26 -22.14 17.83
CA SER A 132 -17.45 -22.55 18.58
C SER A 132 -18.58 -22.78 17.59
N ARG A 133 -18.62 -24.01 17.05
CA ARG A 133 -19.86 -24.62 16.57
C ARG A 133 -20.21 -25.76 17.51
N THR A 134 -21.14 -25.51 18.42
CA THR A 134 -22.29 -26.40 18.69
C THR A 134 -23.34 -25.58 19.45
N PRO A 135 -24.60 -25.51 18.99
CA PRO A 135 -25.70 -25.02 19.79
C PRO A 135 -26.13 -26.13 20.74
N LYS A 136 -26.02 -25.94 22.06
CA LYS A 136 -26.80 -26.73 23.03
C LYS A 136 -27.37 -25.82 24.11
N GLU A 137 -28.55 -26.23 24.53
CA GLU A 137 -29.65 -25.46 25.13
C GLU A 137 -29.30 -24.70 26.41
N ARG A 138 -30.04 -23.62 26.60
CA ARG A 138 -29.88 -22.60 27.63
C ARG A 138 -30.44 -23.06 28.97
N THR A 139 -29.61 -23.08 30.00
CA THR A 139 -30.01 -22.76 31.37
C THR A 139 -29.26 -21.48 31.79
N PRO A 140 -29.92 -20.46 32.38
CA PRO A 140 -29.24 -19.25 32.81
C PRO A 140 -28.59 -19.48 34.17
N GLU A 141 -27.48 -20.24 34.19
CA GLU A 141 -26.56 -20.18 35.31
C GLU A 141 -25.77 -18.86 35.24
N PRO A 142 -25.52 -18.17 36.38
CA PRO A 142 -24.60 -17.05 36.42
C PRO A 142 -23.28 -17.48 35.80
N MET A 143 -22.89 -16.87 34.68
CA MET A 143 -21.68 -17.25 33.96
C MET A 143 -20.48 -17.22 34.92
N GLU A 144 -19.90 -18.38 35.19
CA GLU A 144 -18.57 -18.46 35.79
C GLU A 144 -17.60 -17.87 34.76
N ILE A 145 -17.26 -16.60 34.95
CA ILE A 145 -16.22 -15.92 34.17
C ILE A 145 -14.94 -16.70 34.45
N GLY A 146 -14.57 -17.60 33.54
CA GLY A 146 -13.30 -18.30 33.58
C GLY A 146 -12.19 -17.28 33.76
N ILE A 147 -11.36 -17.46 34.80
CA ILE A 147 -10.36 -16.49 35.27
C ILE A 147 -9.57 -15.95 34.07
N ILE A 148 -9.89 -14.74 33.63
CA ILE A 148 -9.15 -14.03 32.60
C ILE A 148 -7.83 -13.63 33.25
N ARG A 149 -6.78 -14.43 33.04
CA ARG A 149 -5.47 -14.17 33.67
C ARG A 149 -4.77 -13.04 32.94
N ARG A 150 -4.46 -11.97 33.66
CA ARG A 150 -3.59 -10.89 33.18
C ARG A 150 -2.22 -11.47 32.79
N PRO A 151 -1.62 -11.03 31.67
CA PRO A 151 -0.26 -11.41 31.32
C PRO A 151 0.72 -10.95 32.42
N LEU A 152 1.57 -11.88 32.88
CA LEU A 152 2.61 -11.57 33.87
C LEU A 152 3.61 -10.56 33.33
N THR A 153 3.94 -9.55 34.14
CA THR A 153 5.04 -8.61 33.85
C THR A 153 6.40 -9.32 33.92
N LYS A 154 7.44 -8.70 33.37
CA LYS A 154 8.80 -9.27 33.36
C LYS A 154 9.29 -9.52 34.79
N ASP A 155 9.12 -8.53 35.66
CA ASP A 155 9.54 -8.60 37.06
C ASP A 155 8.78 -9.69 37.83
N GLU A 156 7.49 -9.85 37.54
CA GLU A 156 6.67 -10.90 38.16
C GLU A 156 7.10 -12.31 37.72
N LYS A 157 7.50 -12.48 36.46
CA LYS A 157 8.09 -13.74 35.98
C LYS A 157 9.38 -14.05 36.71
N ASP A 158 10.25 -13.07 36.90
CA ASP A 158 11.56 -13.28 37.51
C ASP A 158 11.43 -13.55 39.02
N LEU A 159 10.51 -12.88 39.71
CA LEU A 159 10.16 -13.20 41.09
C LEU A 159 9.61 -14.63 41.23
N ARG A 160 8.74 -15.08 40.32
CA ARG A 160 8.20 -16.45 40.34
C ARG A 160 9.26 -17.50 40.03
N ARG A 161 10.22 -17.21 39.14
CA ARG A 161 11.40 -18.07 38.92
C ARG A 161 12.24 -18.19 40.19
N LYS A 162 12.54 -17.05 40.84
CA LYS A 162 13.31 -17.01 42.11
C LYS A 162 12.60 -17.76 43.24
N LYS A 163 11.26 -17.68 43.30
CA LYS A 163 10.43 -18.33 44.32
C LYS A 163 10.01 -19.76 43.97
N TRP A 164 10.54 -20.34 42.90
CA TRP A 164 10.21 -21.69 42.41
C TRP A 164 8.70 -21.93 42.24
N GLN A 165 8.03 -20.95 41.65
CA GLN A 165 6.60 -20.93 41.40
C GLN A 165 6.27 -21.09 39.92
N CYS A 166 5.19 -21.79 39.63
CA CYS A 166 4.70 -22.00 38.28
C CYS A 166 4.28 -20.67 37.63
N LEU A 167 4.78 -20.39 36.42
CA LEU A 167 4.39 -19.20 35.66
C LEU A 167 2.94 -19.27 35.14
N TYR A 168 2.29 -20.44 35.20
CA TYR A 168 0.92 -20.61 34.73
C TYR A 168 -0.10 -20.52 35.88
N CYS A 169 0.09 -21.28 36.97
CA CYS A 169 -0.85 -21.35 38.09
C CYS A 169 -0.36 -20.66 39.38
N GLY A 170 0.89 -20.20 39.46
CA GLY A 170 1.45 -19.53 40.64
C GLY A 170 1.75 -20.44 41.84
N ARG A 171 1.46 -21.75 41.77
CA ARG A 171 1.79 -22.69 42.85
C ARG A 171 3.29 -22.90 42.96
N LYS A 172 3.79 -23.02 44.20
CA LYS A 172 5.16 -23.45 44.50
C LYS A 172 5.27 -24.94 44.19
N GLY A 173 6.44 -25.40 43.77
CA GLY A 173 6.68 -26.85 43.67
C GLY A 173 6.75 -27.41 42.25
N ASN A 174 6.33 -26.63 41.25
CA ASN A 174 6.21 -27.13 39.88
C ASN A 174 6.44 -26.01 38.85
N PHE A 175 7.01 -26.37 37.70
CA PHE A 175 7.11 -25.47 36.56
C PHE A 175 5.92 -25.60 35.61
N VAL A 176 5.89 -24.77 34.57
CA VAL A 176 4.82 -24.76 33.56
C VAL A 176 4.69 -26.12 32.85
N LYS A 177 5.79 -26.87 32.74
CA LYS A 177 5.81 -28.21 32.13
C LYS A 177 5.05 -29.24 32.98
N ASP A 178 5.16 -29.13 34.30
CA ASP A 178 4.59 -30.07 35.27
C ASP A 178 3.32 -29.51 35.92
N CYS A 179 2.65 -28.57 35.25
CA CYS A 179 1.46 -27.92 35.78
C CYS A 179 0.20 -28.75 35.48
N SER A 180 -0.37 -29.39 36.50
CA SER A 180 -1.61 -30.18 36.37
C SER A 180 -2.85 -29.37 35.96
N ILE A 181 -2.79 -28.04 36.04
CA ILE A 181 -3.89 -27.13 35.68
C ILE A 181 -3.77 -26.66 34.23
N LYS A 182 -2.59 -26.81 33.60
CA LYS A 182 -2.40 -26.40 32.20
C LYS A 182 -3.10 -27.42 31.30
N PRO A 183 -4.00 -27.01 30.39
CA PRO A 183 -4.57 -27.93 29.43
C PRO A 183 -3.43 -28.51 28.58
N LYS A 184 -3.30 -29.84 28.57
CA LYS A 184 -2.33 -30.54 27.72
C LYS A 184 -2.78 -30.35 26.28
N ASN A 185 -2.17 -29.38 25.59
CA ASN A 185 -2.45 -29.15 24.18
C ASN A 185 -2.01 -30.41 23.41
N LYS A 186 -2.97 -31.17 22.86
CA LYS A 186 -2.66 -32.28 21.96
C LYS A 186 -1.95 -31.67 20.75
N GLN A 187 -0.72 -32.08 20.53
CA GLN A 187 0.13 -31.54 19.47
C GLN A 187 -0.54 -31.81 18.12
N GLY A 188 -0.63 -30.78 17.27
CA GLY A 188 -0.98 -30.90 15.86
C GLY A 188 0.00 -31.80 15.10
N PRO A 189 -0.31 -32.16 13.85
CA PRO A 189 0.17 -33.38 13.21
C PRO A 189 1.69 -33.38 13.02
N VAL A 190 2.28 -34.51 13.42
CA VAL A 190 3.68 -34.86 13.18
C VAL A 190 3.92 -34.91 11.67
N GLN A 191 4.82 -34.06 11.18
CA GLN A 191 5.35 -34.18 9.82
C GLN A 191 6.06 -35.54 9.71
N LYS A 192 5.49 -36.44 8.90
CA LYS A 192 6.17 -37.67 8.48
C LYS A 192 7.35 -37.26 7.60
N VAL A 193 8.56 -37.39 8.12
CA VAL A 193 9.77 -37.37 7.29
C VAL A 193 9.78 -38.69 6.53
N ALA A 194 9.59 -38.62 5.22
CA ALA A 194 9.73 -39.77 4.35
C ALA A 194 11.21 -40.15 4.27
N ALA A 195 11.52 -41.36 4.71
CA ALA A 195 12.78 -42.02 4.38
C ALA A 195 12.83 -42.25 2.87
N ASN A 196 13.98 -42.01 2.24
CA ASN A 196 14.38 -42.74 1.04
C ASN A 196 15.88 -42.65 0.76
N ALA A 197 16.37 -43.77 0.23
CA ALA A 197 17.59 -43.99 -0.55
C ALA A 197 18.91 -44.21 0.21
N SER A 198 19.14 -45.46 0.61
CA SER A 198 20.46 -46.08 0.46
C SER A 198 20.70 -46.33 -1.04
N VAL A 199 21.77 -45.75 -1.57
CA VAL A 199 22.44 -46.23 -2.78
C VAL A 199 23.83 -46.64 -2.33
N GLU A 200 24.04 -47.95 -2.22
CA GLU A 200 25.36 -48.56 -2.17
C GLU A 200 25.84 -48.74 -3.62
N SER A 201 26.98 -48.14 -3.96
CA SER A 201 27.85 -48.58 -5.04
C SER A 201 29.29 -48.22 -4.71
N GLU A 202 30.04 -49.25 -4.34
CA GLU A 202 31.43 -49.54 -4.70
C GLU A 202 32.48 -48.40 -4.64
N ASN A 203 33.43 -48.56 -3.72
CA ASN A 203 34.84 -48.76 -4.05
C ASN A 203 35.61 -49.37 -2.89
#